data_AF-A0A838NJU4-F1
#
_entry.id   AF-A0A838NJU4-F1
#
_cell.length_a   1.000
_cell.length_b   1.000
_cell.length_c   1.000
_cell.angle_alpha   90.00
_cell.angle_beta   90.00
_cell.angle_gamma   90.00
#
_symmetry.space_group_name_H-M   'P 1'
#
loop_
_entity.id
_entity.type
_entity.pdbx_description
1 polymer ?
#
loop_
_entity_poly.entity_id
_entity_poly.type
_entity_poly.pdbx_seq_one_letter_code
_entity_poly.pdbx_strand_id
1 'polypeptide(L)'
;RALAEARRAARASGDSITSLLDQTLAAFDRFLVGDTREAGEALAALEWRQAEDYYPSNRSRILMPLSRLAASEWLLASGDAAGSARLLTWVEADGGPGGVGKDLLKGLAGLQRARVEAARGQPAVAREHYRRFLTRYDMPTPAHRHLVEEAREALLRLGGRGDPPQGRLP
;
A
#
# COMPACT_ATOMS: atom_id res chain seq x y z
N ARG A 1 8.86 -16.46 16.94
CA ARG A 1 8.05 -17.35 17.82
C ARG A 1 6.55 -17.12 17.65
N ALA A 2 6.06 -15.88 17.79
CA ALA A 2 4.63 -15.56 17.62
C ALA A 2 4.05 -15.91 16.22
N LEU A 3 4.77 -15.66 15.12
CA LEU A 3 4.28 -16.04 13.77
C LEU A 3 4.16 -17.54 13.57
N ALA A 4 5.13 -18.34 14.02
CA ALA A 4 5.04 -19.79 13.94
C ALA A 4 3.85 -20.34 14.75
N GLU A 5 3.52 -19.71 15.88
CA GLU A 5 2.31 -20.02 16.67
C GLU A 5 1.04 -19.60 15.92
N ALA A 6 1.00 -18.40 15.34
CA ALA A 6 -0.13 -17.94 14.52
C ALA A 6 -0.39 -18.84 13.31
N ARG A 7 0.65 -19.31 12.62
CA ARG A 7 0.54 -20.24 11.49
C ARG A 7 0.01 -21.60 11.90
N ARG A 8 0.48 -22.14 13.03
CA ARG A 8 -0.07 -23.39 13.59
C ARG A 8 -1.54 -23.24 13.98
N ALA A 9 -1.90 -22.12 14.63
CA ALA A 9 -3.28 -21.84 15.00
C ALA A 9 -4.19 -21.67 13.78
N ALA A 10 -3.74 -20.97 12.73
CA ALA A 10 -4.47 -20.83 11.48
C ALA A 10 -4.76 -22.21 10.86
N ARG A 11 -3.72 -23.04 10.70
CA ARG A 11 -3.85 -24.42 10.16
C ARG A 11 -4.81 -25.29 10.95
N ALA A 12 -4.83 -25.14 12.27
CA ALA A 12 -5.71 -25.91 13.16
C ALA A 12 -7.16 -25.41 13.19
N SER A 13 -7.45 -24.22 12.65
CA SER A 13 -8.79 -23.59 12.77
C SER A 13 -9.88 -24.23 11.91
N GLY A 14 -9.50 -24.92 10.82
CA GLY A 14 -10.45 -25.53 9.88
C GLY A 14 -11.30 -24.52 9.07
N ASP A 15 -11.02 -23.22 9.17
CA ASP A 15 -11.77 -22.16 8.49
C ASP A 15 -11.44 -22.11 6.99
N SER A 16 -12.38 -21.65 6.18
CA SER A 16 -12.23 -21.56 4.72
C SER A 16 -11.10 -20.61 4.27
N ILE A 17 -10.72 -19.66 5.14
CA ILE A 17 -9.61 -18.72 4.90
C ILE A 17 -8.24 -19.20 5.42
N THR A 18 -8.16 -20.41 5.98
CA THR A 18 -6.93 -20.93 6.61
C THR A 18 -5.72 -20.91 5.66
N SER A 19 -5.93 -21.35 4.42
CA SER A 19 -4.86 -21.38 3.41
C SER A 19 -4.36 -19.97 3.06
N LEU A 20 -5.27 -18.99 2.98
CA LEU A 20 -4.90 -17.60 2.77
C LEU A 20 -4.08 -17.07 3.95
N LEU A 21 -4.56 -17.29 5.18
CA LEU A 21 -3.89 -16.79 6.39
C LEU A 21 -2.47 -17.37 6.54
N ASP A 22 -2.29 -18.67 6.30
CA ASP A 22 -0.95 -19.28 6.37
C ASP A 22 0.00 -18.71 5.29
N GLN A 23 -0.49 -18.49 4.08
CA GLN A 23 0.32 -17.92 2.99
C GLN A 23 0.66 -16.44 3.25
N THR A 24 -0.28 -15.64 3.78
CA THR A 24 0.00 -14.26 4.21
C THR A 24 1.05 -14.24 5.31
N LEU A 25 0.91 -15.08 6.34
CA LEU A 25 1.89 -15.17 7.44
C LEU A 25 3.26 -15.64 6.95
N ALA A 26 3.31 -16.53 5.96
CA ALA A 26 4.57 -16.95 5.34
C ALA A 26 5.28 -15.79 4.60
N ALA A 27 4.53 -14.88 3.97
CA ALA A 27 5.11 -13.67 3.37
C ALA A 27 5.68 -12.73 4.45
N PHE A 28 5.00 -12.57 5.59
CA PHE A 28 5.54 -11.81 6.73
C PHE A 28 6.78 -12.46 7.34
N ASP A 29 6.84 -13.80 7.45
CA ASP A 29 8.04 -14.51 7.90
C ASP A 29 9.24 -14.16 7.00
N ARG A 30 9.07 -14.13 5.68
CA ARG A 30 10.11 -13.72 4.72
C ARG A 30 10.56 -12.28 4.94
N PHE A 31 9.61 -11.35 5.07
CA PHE A 31 9.93 -9.95 5.34
C PHE A 31 10.77 -9.79 6.62
N LEU A 32 10.41 -10.50 7.69
CA LEU A 32 11.09 -10.42 8.98
C LEU A 32 12.53 -10.97 8.97
N VAL A 33 12.88 -11.83 8.01
CA VAL A 33 14.27 -12.30 7.83
C VAL A 33 15.05 -11.48 6.80
N GLY A 34 14.46 -10.43 6.25
CA GLY A 34 15.11 -9.48 5.33
C GLY A 34 14.75 -9.67 3.85
N ASP A 35 14.01 -10.72 3.49
CA ASP A 35 13.66 -11.07 2.11
C ASP A 35 12.47 -10.22 1.61
N THR A 36 12.67 -8.89 1.57
CA THR A 36 11.61 -7.90 1.32
C THR A 36 10.99 -8.08 -0.07
N ARG A 37 11.81 -8.39 -1.07
CA ARG A 37 11.34 -8.58 -2.45
C ARG A 37 10.44 -9.79 -2.56
N GLU A 38 10.92 -10.94 -2.10
CA GLU A 38 10.22 -12.22 -2.16
C GLU A 38 8.97 -12.22 -1.28
N ALA A 39 8.96 -11.45 -0.19
CA ALA A 39 7.77 -11.19 0.61
C ALA A 39 6.72 -10.39 -0.17
N GLY A 40 7.14 -9.28 -0.80
CA GLY A 40 6.28 -8.43 -1.62
C GLY A 40 5.67 -9.19 -2.80
N GLU A 41 6.48 -9.93 -3.55
CA GLU A 41 6.06 -10.74 -4.69
C GLU A 41 5.07 -11.85 -4.27
N ALA A 42 5.35 -12.55 -3.15
CA ALA A 42 4.46 -13.59 -2.66
C ALA A 42 3.09 -13.03 -2.23
N LEU A 43 3.08 -11.89 -1.54
CA LEU A 43 1.85 -11.26 -1.09
C LEU A 43 1.06 -10.67 -2.26
N ALA A 44 1.73 -10.09 -3.26
CA ALA A 44 1.10 -9.63 -4.50
C ALA A 44 0.46 -10.78 -5.29
N ALA A 45 1.14 -11.92 -5.41
CA ALA A 45 0.62 -13.10 -6.09
C ALA A 45 -0.61 -13.70 -5.39
N LEU A 46 -0.70 -13.60 -4.06
CA LEU A 46 -1.92 -13.96 -3.33
C LEU A 46 -3.09 -13.06 -3.72
N GLU A 47 -2.86 -11.75 -3.73
CA GLU A 47 -3.88 -10.75 -4.05
C GLU A 47 -4.39 -10.86 -5.50
N TRP A 48 -3.50 -11.16 -6.46
CA TRP A 48 -3.92 -11.37 -7.85
C TRP A 48 -4.76 -12.62 -8.03
N ARG A 49 -4.37 -13.76 -7.41
CA ARG A 49 -5.19 -14.98 -7.43
C ARG A 49 -6.57 -14.75 -6.82
N GLN A 50 -6.65 -13.99 -5.73
CA GLN A 50 -7.95 -13.66 -5.12
C GLN A 50 -8.83 -12.76 -5.98
N ALA A 51 -8.24 -11.85 -6.74
CA ALA A 51 -8.98 -11.03 -7.68
C ALA A 51 -9.60 -11.87 -8.82
N GLU A 52 -8.97 -12.98 -9.19
CA GLU A 52 -9.47 -13.95 -10.17
C GLU A 52 -10.63 -14.79 -9.62
N ASP A 53 -10.57 -15.16 -8.33
CA ASP A 53 -11.53 -16.09 -7.71
C ASP A 53 -12.85 -15.46 -7.20
N TYR A 54 -13.02 -14.13 -7.26
CA TYR A 54 -14.27 -13.39 -6.94
C TYR A 54 -15.05 -13.85 -5.68
N TYR A 55 -14.40 -13.94 -4.51
CA TYR A 55 -15.08 -14.24 -3.24
C TYR A 55 -14.74 -13.25 -2.11
N PRO A 56 -15.49 -12.15 -1.92
CA PRO A 56 -15.30 -11.33 -0.74
C PRO A 56 -16.15 -11.88 0.42
N SER A 57 -15.59 -12.82 1.20
CA SER A 57 -16.10 -13.06 2.56
C SER A 57 -15.93 -11.78 3.39
N ASN A 58 -16.78 -11.52 4.40
CA ASN A 58 -16.66 -10.30 5.22
C ASN A 58 -15.29 -10.13 5.90
N ARG A 59 -14.58 -11.24 6.18
CA ARG A 59 -13.22 -11.24 6.76
C ARG A 59 -12.15 -10.72 5.79
N SER A 60 -12.38 -10.84 4.47
CA SER A 60 -11.48 -10.31 3.42
C SER A 60 -11.44 -8.77 3.36
N ARG A 61 -12.45 -8.09 3.92
CA ARG A 61 -12.66 -6.63 3.73
C ARG A 61 -11.62 -5.75 4.44
N ILE A 62 -10.97 -6.24 5.50
CA ILE A 62 -9.88 -5.53 6.18
C ILE A 62 -8.52 -6.12 5.79
N LEU A 63 -8.45 -7.46 5.73
CA LEU A 63 -7.19 -8.15 5.46
C LEU A 63 -6.65 -7.84 4.06
N MET A 64 -7.49 -7.81 3.02
CA MET A 64 -7.00 -7.55 1.66
C MET A 64 -6.45 -6.12 1.50
N PRO A 65 -7.15 -5.03 1.91
CA PRO A 65 -6.57 -3.69 1.85
C PRO A 65 -5.24 -3.56 2.59
N LEU A 66 -5.10 -4.21 3.76
CA LEU A 66 -3.85 -4.20 4.52
C LEU A 66 -2.73 -4.97 3.81
N SER A 67 -3.02 -6.19 3.33
CA SER A 67 -2.07 -7.01 2.57
C SER A 67 -1.59 -6.29 1.30
N ARG A 68 -2.50 -5.64 0.56
CA ARG A 68 -2.15 -4.85 -0.62
C ARG A 68 -1.25 -3.67 -0.28
N LEU A 69 -1.51 -2.98 0.83
CA LEU A 69 -0.68 -1.87 1.27
C LEU A 69 0.73 -2.36 1.65
N ALA A 70 0.85 -3.42 2.44
CA ALA A 70 2.14 -4.01 2.81
C ALA A 70 2.92 -4.51 1.59
N ALA A 71 2.28 -5.25 0.68
CA ALA A 71 2.89 -5.71 -0.56
C ALA A 71 3.34 -4.53 -1.44
N SER A 72 2.54 -3.47 -1.53
CA SER A 72 2.91 -2.25 -2.26
C SER A 72 4.15 -1.59 -1.67
N GLU A 73 4.26 -1.49 -0.34
CA GLU A 73 5.44 -0.94 0.33
C GLU A 73 6.69 -1.76 0.07
N TRP A 74 6.61 -3.08 0.20
CA TRP A 74 7.75 -3.99 0.00
C TRP A 74 8.22 -4.06 -1.45
N LEU A 75 7.28 -4.08 -2.40
CA LEU A 75 7.62 -4.01 -3.82
C LEU A 75 8.29 -2.69 -4.17
N LEU A 76 7.77 -1.56 -3.68
CA LEU A 76 8.37 -0.25 -3.91
C LEU A 76 9.79 -0.17 -3.31
N ALA A 77 9.97 -0.64 -2.07
CA ALA A 77 11.28 -0.67 -1.40
C ALA A 77 12.30 -1.56 -2.16
N SER A 78 11.82 -2.58 -2.86
CA SER A 78 12.63 -3.49 -3.68
C SER A 78 12.83 -2.99 -5.13
N GLY A 79 12.32 -1.80 -5.46
CA GLY A 79 12.45 -1.17 -6.78
C GLY A 79 11.36 -1.51 -7.79
N ASP A 80 10.37 -2.34 -7.45
CA ASP A 80 9.23 -2.65 -8.31
C ASP A 80 8.07 -1.67 -8.12
N ALA A 81 8.27 -0.45 -8.63
CA ALA A 81 7.23 0.59 -8.60
C ALA A 81 6.01 0.23 -9.48
N ALA A 82 6.17 -0.61 -10.51
CA ALA A 82 5.08 -0.99 -11.40
C ALA A 82 4.12 -2.00 -10.72
N GLY A 83 4.67 -3.05 -10.11
CA GLY A 83 3.90 -4.01 -9.31
C GLY A 83 3.22 -3.33 -8.12
N SER A 84 3.95 -2.43 -7.45
CA SER A 84 3.39 -1.60 -6.38
C SER A 84 2.20 -0.74 -6.85
N ALA A 85 2.29 -0.10 -8.02
CA ALA A 85 1.20 0.70 -8.58
C ALA A 85 -0.05 -0.12 -8.90
N ARG A 86 0.13 -1.34 -9.41
CA ARG A 86 -0.98 -2.25 -9.75
C ARG A 86 -1.80 -2.64 -8.52
N LEU A 87 -1.13 -2.81 -7.38
CA LEU A 87 -1.77 -3.18 -6.11
C LEU A 87 -2.61 -2.07 -5.48
N LEU A 88 -2.52 -0.83 -5.95
CA LEU A 88 -3.22 0.32 -5.35
C LEU A 88 -4.46 0.78 -6.13
N THR A 89 -4.77 0.14 -7.25
CA THR A 89 -5.91 0.51 -8.12
C THR A 89 -7.27 0.41 -7.40
N TRP A 90 -7.40 -0.45 -6.40
CA TRP A 90 -8.62 -0.60 -5.59
C TRP A 90 -9.01 0.65 -4.78
N VAL A 91 -8.04 1.52 -4.48
CA VAL A 91 -8.27 2.74 -3.68
C VAL A 91 -9.12 3.74 -4.47
N GLU A 92 -8.95 3.76 -5.79
CA GLU A 92 -9.56 4.70 -6.73
C GLU A 92 -10.89 4.19 -7.31
N ALA A 93 -11.16 2.89 -7.26
CA ALA A 93 -12.41 2.31 -7.74
C ALA A 93 -13.60 2.70 -6.86
N ASP A 94 -14.56 3.49 -7.35
CA ASP A 94 -15.80 3.78 -6.64
C ASP A 94 -16.64 2.49 -6.44
N GLY A 95 -17.21 2.30 -5.25
CA GLY A 95 -18.12 1.18 -4.97
C GLY A 95 -17.52 -0.24 -4.88
N GLY A 96 -16.19 -0.40 -4.89
CA GLY A 96 -15.55 -1.73 -4.74
C GLY A 96 -15.72 -2.38 -3.35
N PRO A 97 -15.48 -3.71 -3.21
CA PRO A 97 -15.61 -4.44 -1.95
C PRO A 97 -14.54 -3.96 -0.94
N GLY A 98 -14.89 -2.93 -0.16
CA GLY A 98 -13.96 -2.25 0.72
C GLY A 98 -14.54 -1.84 2.07
N GLY A 99 -15.82 -1.45 2.12
CA GLY A 99 -16.50 -1.02 3.35
C GLY A 99 -15.62 -0.11 4.23
N VAL A 100 -15.76 -0.27 5.56
CA VAL A 100 -15.00 0.47 6.58
C VAL A 100 -13.48 0.32 6.43
N GLY A 101 -12.98 -0.84 5.97
CA GLY A 101 -11.54 -1.11 5.84
C GLY A 101 -10.88 -0.27 4.74
N LYS A 102 -11.56 -0.08 3.61
CA LYS A 102 -11.11 0.81 2.54
C LYS A 102 -11.04 2.25 3.01
N ASP A 103 -12.07 2.75 3.68
CA ASP A 103 -12.11 4.14 4.15
C ASP A 103 -11.03 4.42 5.20
N LEU A 104 -10.81 3.46 6.11
CA LEU A 104 -9.75 3.53 7.12
C LEU A 104 -8.35 3.66 6.49
N LEU A 105 -8.08 2.90 5.43
CA LEU A 105 -6.76 2.83 4.81
C LEU A 105 -6.57 3.78 3.63
N LYS A 106 -7.63 4.47 3.18
CA LYS A 106 -7.61 5.36 2.00
C LYS A 106 -6.57 6.47 2.12
N GLY A 107 -6.35 7.00 3.33
CA GLY A 107 -5.31 7.99 3.60
C GLY A 107 -3.91 7.42 3.37
N LEU A 108 -3.58 6.31 4.04
CA LEU A 108 -2.28 5.65 3.95
C LEU A 108 -2.00 5.13 2.52
N ALA A 109 -3.00 4.54 1.87
CA ALA A 109 -2.88 4.09 0.51
C ALA A 109 -2.71 5.25 -0.49
N GLY A 110 -3.29 6.41 -0.20
CA GLY A 110 -3.06 7.65 -0.97
C GLY A 110 -1.63 8.17 -0.84
N LEU A 111 -1.04 8.13 0.37
CA LEU A 111 0.37 8.44 0.57
C LEU A 111 1.27 7.46 -0.16
N GLN A 112 0.99 6.16 -0.05
CA GLN A 112 1.76 5.13 -0.74
C GLN A 112 1.68 5.30 -2.26
N ARG A 113 0.50 5.64 -2.80
CA ARG A 113 0.35 5.99 -4.22
C ARG A 113 1.23 7.17 -4.63
N ALA A 114 1.31 8.21 -3.80
CA ALA A 114 2.19 9.36 -4.06
C ALA A 114 3.67 8.95 -4.17
N ARG A 115 4.14 8.08 -3.25
CA ARG A 115 5.51 7.54 -3.28
C ARG A 115 5.78 6.72 -4.54
N VAL A 116 4.84 5.85 -4.90
CA VAL A 116 4.94 5.02 -6.11
C VAL A 116 5.03 5.87 -7.36
N GLU A 117 4.14 6.87 -7.53
CA GLU A 117 4.18 7.72 -8.72
C GLU A 117 5.43 8.60 -8.77
N ALA A 118 5.98 9.01 -7.62
CA ALA A 118 7.28 9.67 -7.59
C ALA A 118 8.40 8.75 -8.10
N ALA A 119 8.42 7.49 -7.66
CA ALA A 119 9.41 6.49 -8.10
C ALA A 119 9.25 6.12 -9.59
N ARG A 120 8.04 6.19 -10.14
CA ARG A 120 7.75 5.98 -11.57
C ARG A 120 8.12 7.17 -12.45
N GLY A 121 8.67 8.24 -11.88
CA GLY A 121 8.98 9.46 -12.63
C GLY A 121 7.73 10.24 -13.05
N GLN A 122 6.64 10.15 -12.29
CA GLN A 122 5.38 10.87 -12.52
C GLN A 122 5.18 11.99 -11.47
N PRO A 123 6.02 13.04 -11.46
CA PRO A 123 6.04 14.04 -10.39
C PRO A 123 4.75 14.85 -10.29
N ALA A 124 4.06 15.10 -11.40
CA ALA A 124 2.78 15.80 -11.38
C ALA A 124 1.70 14.99 -10.66
N VAL A 125 1.62 13.69 -10.96
CA VAL A 125 0.65 12.76 -10.35
C VAL A 125 1.00 12.54 -8.87
N ALA A 126 2.28 12.37 -8.55
CA ALA A 126 2.75 12.25 -7.17
C ALA A 126 2.36 13.47 -6.32
N ARG A 127 2.55 14.70 -6.83
CA ARG A 127 2.16 15.95 -6.12
C ARG A 127 0.67 15.97 -5.80
N GLU A 128 -0.18 15.57 -6.74
CA GLU A 128 -1.62 15.53 -6.52
C GLU A 128 -1.99 14.56 -5.39
N HIS A 129 -1.40 13.36 -5.37
CA HIS A 129 -1.65 12.40 -4.29
C HIS A 129 -1.12 12.88 -2.93
N TYR A 130 0.07 13.49 -2.86
CA TYR A 130 0.57 14.07 -1.61
C TYR A 130 -0.36 15.17 -1.08
N ARG A 131 -0.87 16.06 -1.95
CA ARG A 131 -1.84 17.09 -1.55
C ARG A 131 -3.13 16.48 -1.01
N ARG A 132 -3.71 15.51 -1.72
CA ARG A 132 -4.92 14.80 -1.27
C ARG A 132 -4.71 14.08 0.06
N PHE A 133 -3.55 13.50 0.29
CA PHE A 133 -3.19 12.90 1.57
C PHE A 133 -3.21 13.96 2.67
N LEU A 134 -2.51 15.09 2.49
CA LEU A 134 -2.46 16.16 3.49
C LEU A 134 -3.85 16.74 3.80
N THR A 135 -4.74 16.85 2.82
CA THR A 135 -6.13 17.28 3.05
C THR A 135 -6.93 16.28 3.89
N ARG A 136 -6.68 14.98 3.74
CA ARG A 136 -7.40 13.93 4.48
C ARG A 136 -6.78 13.60 5.83
N TYR A 137 -5.53 13.98 6.04
CA TYR A 137 -4.70 13.62 7.19
C TYR A 137 -4.21 14.88 7.93
N ASP A 138 -5.10 15.85 8.10
CA ASP A 138 -4.85 17.15 8.72
C ASP A 138 -4.76 17.08 10.26
N MET A 139 -5.35 16.06 10.88
CA MET A 139 -5.27 15.77 12.31
C MET A 139 -4.63 14.39 12.59
N PRO A 140 -3.31 14.21 12.35
CA PRO A 140 -2.65 12.93 12.59
C PRO A 140 -2.55 12.63 14.08
N THR A 141 -2.68 11.35 14.44
CA THR A 141 -2.24 10.88 15.76
C THR A 141 -0.73 11.13 15.92
N PRO A 142 -0.19 11.21 17.16
CA PRO A 142 1.25 11.41 17.37
C PRO A 142 2.12 10.42 16.60
N ALA A 143 1.69 9.15 16.50
CA ALA A 143 2.39 8.11 15.77
C ALA A 143 2.50 8.38 14.26
N HIS A 144 1.55 9.12 13.67
CA HIS A 144 1.50 9.36 12.22
C HIS A 144 1.99 10.74 11.78
N ARG A 145 2.44 11.60 12.72
CA ARG A 145 2.93 12.94 12.36
C ARG A 145 4.05 12.91 11.34
N HIS A 146 4.95 11.93 11.43
CA HIS A 146 6.05 11.76 10.49
C HIS A 146 5.57 11.56 9.03
N LEU A 147 4.41 10.94 8.81
CA LEU A 147 3.84 10.74 7.47
C LEU A 147 3.40 12.07 6.84
N VAL A 148 2.89 12.99 7.66
CA VAL A 148 2.50 14.34 7.23
C VAL A 148 3.73 15.16 6.86
N GLU A 149 4.78 15.11 7.68
CA GLU A 149 6.03 15.81 7.37
C GLU A 149 6.71 15.25 6.12
N GLU A 150 6.74 13.93 5.96
CA GLU A 150 7.24 13.29 4.73
C GLU A 150 6.53 13.81 3.48
N ALA A 151 5.19 13.90 3.51
CA ALA A 151 4.41 14.39 2.38
C ALA A 151 4.70 15.88 2.07
N ARG A 152 4.88 16.71 3.09
CA ARG A 152 5.25 18.12 2.93
C ARG A 152 6.64 18.27 2.31
N GLU A 153 7.63 17.54 2.83
CA GLU A 153 8.98 17.53 2.29
C GLU A 153 9.01 17.04 0.83
N ALA A 154 8.25 15.98 0.53
CA ALA A 154 8.13 15.48 -0.83
C ALA A 154 7.56 16.53 -1.79
N LEU A 155 6.53 17.29 -1.37
CA LEU A 155 5.98 18.39 -2.17
C LEU A 155 7.02 19.49 -2.43
N LEU A 156 7.83 19.86 -1.43
CA LEU A 156 8.90 20.84 -1.60
C LEU A 156 9.94 20.35 -2.61
N ARG A 157 10.39 19.09 -2.48
CA ARG A 157 11.36 18.47 -3.41
C ARG A 157 10.83 18.40 -4.84
N LEU A 158 9.55 18.06 -5.02
CA LEU A 158 8.92 17.95 -6.33
C LEU A 158 8.59 19.33 -6.94
N GLY A 159 8.34 20.35 -6.12
CA GLY A 159 8.18 21.74 -6.54
C GLY A 159 9.47 22.36 -7.07
N GLY A 160 10.59 22.12 -6.39
CA GLY A 160 11.91 22.63 -6.80
C GLY A 160 12.50 21.96 -8.07
N ARG A 161 11.95 20.83 -8.52
CA ARG A 161 12.38 20.12 -9.75
C ARG A 161 11.51 20.43 -10.98
N GLY A 162 10.47 21.25 -10.84
CA GLY A 162 9.35 21.30 -11.79
C GLY A 162 9.05 22.63 -12.47
N ASP A 163 9.76 23.72 -12.17
CA ASP A 163 9.62 24.97 -12.92
C ASP A 163 10.74 25.08 -13.96
N PRO A 164 10.47 24.84 -15.27
CA PRO A 164 11.28 25.51 -16.28
C PRO A 164 11.17 27.02 -16.05
N PRO A 165 12.25 27.81 -16.23
CA PRO A 165 12.17 29.25 -16.09
C PRO A 165 11.06 29.73 -17.03
N GLN A 166 9.99 30.29 -16.46
CA GLN A 166 9.02 31.04 -17.22
C GLN A 166 9.78 32.25 -17.76
N GLY A 167 10.30 32.09 -18.97
CA GLY A 167 10.90 33.18 -19.72
C GLY A 167 9.88 34.29 -19.79
N ARG A 168 10.19 35.41 -19.14
CA ARG A 168 9.64 36.69 -19.55
C ARG A 168 10.04 36.86 -21.01
N LEU A 169 9.09 36.73 -21.90
CA LEU A 169 9.23 37.32 -23.22
C LEU A 169 9.02 38.83 -23.08
N PRO A 170 9.83 39.63 -23.80
CA PRO A 170 9.80 41.10 -23.75
C PRO A 170 8.51 41.70 -24.30
#